data_AF-A0AAN8EXQ0-F1
#
_entry.id   AF-A0AAN8EXQ0-F1
#
_cell.length_a   1.000
_cell.length_b   1.000
_cell.length_c   1.000
_cell.angle_alpha   90.00
_cell.angle_beta   90.00
_cell.angle_gamma   90.00
#
_symmetry.space_group_name_H-M   'P 1'
#
loop_
_entity.id
_entity.type
_entity.pdbx_description
1 polymer ?
#
loop_
_entity_poly.entity_id
_entity_poly.type
_entity_poly.pdbx_seq_one_letter_code
_entity_poly.pdbx_strand_id
1 'polypeptide(L)'
;MVTIPYAHRNSSIHQQLRKKSLELMTNFDIHATLMDILKTLSLKELLDRGDVLYDIVVRLSPSNGLFSAFIRRSAYGLILGTGLSRLDKYGRQGNCLVGNILRPLCHCKGTTVP
;
A
#
# COMPACT_ATOMS: atom_id res chain seq x y z
N MET A 1 20.79 -4.44 10.82
CA MET A 1 20.83 -5.90 10.52
C MET A 1 19.73 -6.19 9.52
N VAL A 2 20.04 -6.80 8.36
CA VAL A 2 19.05 -7.11 7.32
C VAL A 2 18.78 -8.61 7.32
N THR A 3 17.52 -9.01 7.46
CA THR A 3 17.12 -10.43 7.45
C THR A 3 16.67 -10.81 6.04
N ILE A 4 17.30 -11.85 5.46
CA ILE A 4 17.08 -12.26 4.07
C ILE A 4 16.81 -13.78 3.99
N PRO A 5 15.84 -14.23 3.15
CA PRO A 5 15.62 -15.64 2.85
C PRO A 5 16.88 -16.38 2.41
N TYR A 6 16.98 -17.67 2.71
CA TYR A 6 18.18 -18.48 2.44
C TYR A 6 18.64 -18.39 0.97
N ALA A 7 17.70 -18.43 0.03
CA ALA A 7 17.95 -18.37 -1.42
C ALA A 7 18.65 -17.08 -1.90
N HIS A 8 18.59 -16.00 -1.13
CA HIS A 8 19.18 -14.71 -1.50
C HIS A 8 20.34 -14.31 -0.58
N ARG A 9 20.78 -15.18 0.33
CA ARG A 9 21.99 -14.91 1.13
C ARG A 9 23.21 -14.89 0.22
N ASN A 10 24.12 -13.96 0.51
CA ASN A 10 25.36 -13.69 -0.25
C ASN A 10 25.18 -13.36 -1.74
N SER A 11 23.95 -13.14 -2.19
CA SER A 11 23.67 -12.60 -3.52
C SER A 11 24.06 -11.13 -3.63
N SER A 12 24.07 -10.61 -4.86
CA SER A 12 24.23 -9.18 -5.13
C SER A 12 23.18 -8.33 -4.41
N ILE A 13 21.94 -8.82 -4.27
CA ILE A 13 20.88 -8.11 -3.54
C ILE A 13 21.16 -8.04 -2.04
N HIS A 14 21.73 -9.09 -1.44
CA HIS A 14 22.14 -9.05 -0.03
C HIS A 14 23.23 -8.00 0.21
N GLN A 15 24.22 -7.91 -0.68
CA GLN A 15 25.29 -6.92 -0.59
C GLN A 15 24.76 -5.48 -0.72
N GLN A 16 23.86 -5.24 -1.67
CA GLN A 16 23.23 -3.93 -1.85
C GLN A 16 22.39 -3.54 -0.63
N LEU A 17 21.55 -4.44 -0.12
CA LEU A 17 20.73 -4.17 1.07
C LEU A 17 21.59 -3.90 2.30
N ARG A 18 22.72 -4.60 2.45
CA ARG A 18 23.67 -4.36 3.55
C ARG A 18 24.34 -2.98 3.44
N LYS A 19 24.76 -2.58 2.23
CA LYS A 19 25.31 -1.24 1.99
C LYS A 19 24.28 -0.16 2.29
N LYS A 20 23.06 -0.32 1.78
CA LYS A 20 21.94 0.60 2.01
C LYS A 20 21.47 0.65 3.47
N SER A 21 21.65 -0.42 4.24
CA SER A 21 21.30 -0.42 5.68
C SER A 21 22.16 0.51 6.54
N LEU A 22 23.29 1.00 6.01
CA LEU A 22 24.18 1.95 6.66
C LEU A 22 24.00 3.39 6.15
N GLU A 23 23.16 3.59 5.14
CA GLU A 23 22.84 4.91 4.60
C GLU A 23 21.62 5.50 5.33
N LEU A 24 21.61 6.82 5.53
CA LEU A 24 20.45 7.50 6.09
C LEU A 24 19.31 7.45 5.08
N MET A 25 18.17 6.90 5.48
CA MET A 25 16.96 6.94 4.68
C MET A 25 16.41 8.38 4.67
N THR A 26 16.36 9.00 3.50
CA THR A 26 15.83 10.36 3.35
C THR A 26 14.31 10.34 3.21
N ASN A 27 13.64 11.48 3.36
CA ASN A 27 12.21 11.57 3.08
C ASN A 27 11.88 11.21 1.61
N PHE A 28 12.82 11.41 0.68
CA PHE A 28 12.69 11.01 -0.72
C PHE A 28 12.73 9.49 -0.89
N ASP A 29 13.59 8.77 -0.15
CA ASP A 29 13.63 7.31 -0.17
C ASP A 29 12.36 6.69 0.40
N ILE A 30 11.82 7.28 1.48
CA ILE A 30 10.52 6.89 2.05
C ILE A 30 9.41 7.15 1.04
N HIS A 31 9.39 8.33 0.42
CA HIS A 31 8.39 8.70 -0.58
C HIS A 31 8.45 7.77 -1.79
N ALA A 32 9.64 7.51 -2.34
CA ALA A 32 9.82 6.61 -3.47
C ALA A 32 9.39 5.19 -3.11
N THR A 33 9.78 4.68 -1.94
CA THR A 33 9.38 3.35 -1.48
C THR A 33 7.87 3.28 -1.27
N LEU A 34 7.26 4.31 -0.69
CA LEU A 34 5.81 4.39 -0.51
C LEU A 34 5.08 4.45 -1.86
N MET A 35 5.60 5.19 -2.84
CA MET A 35 5.04 5.30 -4.19
C MET A 35 5.29 4.05 -5.05
N ASP A 36 6.33 3.28 -4.76
CA ASP A 36 6.62 2.03 -5.46
C ASP A 36 5.76 0.88 -4.88
N ILE A 37 5.57 0.85 -3.55
CA ILE A 37 4.66 -0.07 -2.86
C ILE A 37 3.21 0.25 -3.19
N LEU A 38 2.84 1.54 -3.16
CA LEU A 38 1.51 2.00 -3.56
C LEU A 38 1.58 2.37 -5.03
N LYS A 39 1.22 1.43 -5.93
CA LYS A 39 0.84 1.78 -7.31
C LYS A 39 -0.38 2.71 -7.26
N THR A 40 -0.09 3.99 -7.07
CA THR A 40 -1.06 5.06 -6.91
C THR A 40 -1.50 5.42 -8.30
N LEU A 41 -2.76 5.14 -8.60
CA LEU A 41 -3.33 5.35 -9.93
C LEU A 41 -3.89 6.76 -10.08
N SER A 42 -4.35 7.36 -8.98
CA SER A 42 -4.86 8.73 -8.97
C SER A 42 -4.67 9.36 -7.61
N LEU A 43 -4.27 10.63 -7.60
CA LEU A 43 -4.13 11.46 -6.41
C LEU A 43 -4.77 12.81 -6.76
N LYS A 44 -5.86 13.17 -6.08
CA LYS A 44 -6.55 14.44 -6.28
C LYS A 44 -6.55 15.22 -4.98
N GLU A 45 -6.08 16.45 -5.04
CA GLU A 45 -6.16 17.38 -3.92
C GLU A 45 -7.51 18.09 -3.93
N LEU A 46 -8.18 18.10 -2.78
CA LEU A 46 -9.47 18.71 -2.53
C LEU A 46 -9.31 19.67 -1.35
N LEU A 47 -9.80 20.89 -1.49
CA LEU A 47 -9.92 21.83 -0.37
C LEU A 47 -11.33 21.74 0.21
N ASP A 48 -11.44 21.34 1.48
CA ASP A 48 -12.68 21.44 2.26
C ASP A 48 -12.46 22.42 3.40
N ARG A 49 -13.10 23.60 3.34
CA ARG A 49 -13.11 24.59 4.44
C ARG A 49 -11.73 24.93 5.05
N GLY A 50 -10.69 24.94 4.22
CA GLY A 50 -9.31 25.27 4.63
C GLY A 50 -8.46 24.05 5.01
N ASP A 51 -9.03 22.86 5.04
CA ASP A 51 -8.31 21.60 5.15
C ASP A 51 -7.99 21.02 3.77
N VAL A 52 -6.76 20.52 3.62
CA VAL A 52 -6.34 19.81 2.41
C VAL A 52 -6.67 18.33 2.57
N LEU A 53 -7.54 17.83 1.70
CA LEU A 53 -7.91 16.42 1.57
C LEU A 53 -7.33 15.86 0.28
N TYR A 54 -6.85 14.63 0.36
CA TYR A 54 -6.39 13.87 -0.79
C TYR A 54 -7.36 12.72 -1.04
N ASP A 55 -8.00 12.71 -2.20
CA ASP A 55 -8.69 11.55 -2.73
C ASP A 55 -7.66 10.69 -3.47
N ILE A 56 -7.35 9.53 -2.89
CA ILE A 56 -6.37 8.60 -3.42
C ILE A 56 -7.04 7.37 -3.98
N VAL A 57 -6.60 6.92 -5.16
CA VAL A 57 -6.97 5.63 -5.74
C VAL A 57 -5.71 4.80 -5.93
N VAL A 58 -5.68 3.62 -5.30
CA VAL A 58 -4.53 2.72 -5.30
C VAL A 58 -4.93 1.34 -5.83
N ARG A 59 -4.01 0.67 -6.53
CA ARG A 59 -4.14 -0.74 -6.89
C ARG A 59 -3.21 -1.57 -6.02
N LEU A 60 -3.78 -2.48 -5.25
CA LEU A 60 -3.00 -3.36 -4.37
C LEU A 60 -2.48 -4.58 -5.14
N SER A 61 -1.29 -5.05 -4.76
CA SER A 61 -0.69 -6.30 -5.24
C SER A 61 -0.57 -7.28 -4.06
N PRO A 62 -0.90 -8.57 -4.20
CA PRO A 62 -1.23 -9.31 -5.43
C PRO A 62 -2.72 -9.32 -5.80
N SER A 63 -3.60 -8.71 -4.99
CA SER A 63 -5.06 -8.79 -5.19
C SER A 63 -5.56 -8.13 -6.48
N ASN A 64 -4.76 -7.24 -7.05
CA ASN A 64 -5.14 -6.31 -8.12
C ASN A 64 -6.38 -5.47 -7.80
N GLY A 65 -6.80 -5.44 -6.53
CA GLY A 65 -7.98 -4.71 -6.08
C GLY A 65 -7.75 -3.20 -6.14
N LEU A 66 -8.78 -2.47 -6.53
CA LEU A 66 -8.82 -1.02 -6.63
C LEU A 66 -9.47 -0.46 -5.37
N PHE A 67 -8.74 0.38 -4.65
CA PHE A 67 -9.22 0.98 -3.41
C PHE A 67 -9.13 2.50 -3.49
N SER A 68 -10.12 3.16 -2.89
CA SER A 68 -10.14 4.60 -2.67
C SER A 68 -10.08 4.92 -1.18
N ALA A 69 -9.45 6.04 -0.85
CA ALA A 69 -9.42 6.56 0.51
C ALA A 69 -9.30 8.08 0.49
N PHE A 70 -9.86 8.72 1.51
CA PHE A 70 -9.62 10.13 1.78
C PHE A 70 -8.54 10.29 2.83
N ILE A 71 -7.50 11.05 2.53
CA ILE A 71 -6.42 11.36 3.47
C ILE A 71 -6.46 12.86 3.74
N ARG A 72 -6.65 13.23 5.01
CA ARG A 72 -6.60 14.63 5.44
C ARG A 72 -5.17 15.00 5.84
N ARG A 73 -4.71 16.16 5.40
CA ARG A 73 -3.48 16.78 5.91
C ARG A 73 -3.80 17.53 7.21
N SER A 74 -3.03 17.23 8.25
CA SER A 74 -3.06 17.88 9.55
C SER A 74 -1.68 18.49 9.85
N ALA A 75 -1.60 19.33 10.88
CA ALA A 75 -0.34 19.89 11.38
C ALA A 75 0.68 18.79 11.78
N TYR A 76 0.19 17.60 12.17
CA TYR A 76 1.01 16.47 12.61
C TYR A 76 1.28 15.42 11.52
N GLY A 77 0.83 15.65 10.27
CA GLY A 77 1.04 14.74 9.15
C GLY A 77 -0.25 14.38 8.40
N LEU A 78 -0.29 13.16 7.84
CA LEU A 78 -1.41 12.65 7.05
C LEU A 78 -2.29 11.72 7.89
N ILE A 79 -3.60 11.95 7.91
CA ILE A 79 -4.58 11.19 8.70
C ILE A 79 -5.61 10.59 7.74
N LEU A 80 -5.92 9.31 7.90
CA LEU A 80 -7.01 8.67 7.14
C LEU A 80 -8.36 9.24 7.61
N GLY A 81 -9.15 9.78 6.70
CA GLY A 81 -10.42 10.45 6.99
C GLY A 81 -11.53 9.48 7.38
N THR A 82 -12.10 8.77 6.39
CA THR A 82 -13.35 7.99 6.57
C THR A 82 -13.17 6.49 6.39
N GLY A 83 -11.97 6.02 6.05
CA GLY A 83 -11.66 4.60 5.83
C GLY A 83 -11.34 4.27 4.37
N LEU A 84 -11.29 2.97 4.07
CA LEU A 84 -10.94 2.43 2.76
C LEU A 84 -12.20 1.89 2.06
N SER A 85 -12.41 2.28 0.80
CA SER A 85 -13.52 1.80 -0.02
C SER A 85 -13.00 1.06 -1.24
N ARG A 86 -13.46 -0.18 -1.45
CA ARG A 86 -13.11 -0.97 -2.63
C ARG A 86 -13.97 -0.55 -3.82
N LEU A 87 -13.35 -0.19 -4.93
CA LEU A 87 -13.99 0.31 -6.14
C LEU A 87 -14.32 -0.81 -7.15
N ASP A 88 -13.56 -1.90 -7.15
CA ASP A 88 -13.76 -3.05 -8.05
C ASP A 88 -14.52 -4.20 -7.38
N LYS A 89 -15.11 -5.09 -8.20
CA LYS A 89 -15.72 -6.32 -7.70
C LYS A 89 -14.66 -7.25 -7.11
N TYR A 90 -14.79 -7.61 -5.84
CA TYR A 90 -13.87 -8.53 -5.17
C TYR A 90 -14.02 -10.01 -5.60
N GLY A 91 -15.16 -10.37 -6.19
CA GLY A 91 -15.41 -11.72 -6.72
C GLY A 91 -15.16 -12.82 -5.68
N ARG A 92 -14.26 -13.75 -6.01
CA ARG A 92 -13.90 -14.89 -5.14
C ARG A 92 -12.71 -14.62 -4.22
N GLN A 93 -12.11 -13.43 -4.28
CA GLN A 93 -10.89 -13.11 -3.54
C GLN A 93 -11.08 -13.12 -2.01
N GLY A 94 -12.31 -12.95 -1.53
CA GLY A 94 -12.65 -13.01 -0.09
C GLY A 94 -13.32 -14.31 0.34
N ASN A 95 -13.28 -15.39 -0.46
CA ASN A 95 -14.06 -16.60 -0.15
C ASN A 95 -13.61 -17.36 1.10
N CYS A 96 -12.41 -17.10 1.62
CA CYS A 96 -11.95 -17.60 2.92
C CYS A 96 -12.61 -16.87 4.12
N LEU A 97 -13.38 -15.81 3.89
CA LEU A 97 -14.02 -14.98 4.92
C LEU A 97 -15.52 -14.77 4.63
N VAL A 98 -16.26 -15.83 4.34
CA VAL A 98 -17.72 -15.77 4.13
C VAL A 98 -18.42 -15.25 5.38
N GLY A 99 -19.35 -14.29 5.22
CA GLY A 99 -20.11 -13.70 6.33
C GLY A 99 -19.37 -12.63 7.13
N ASN A 100 -18.10 -12.33 6.82
CA ASN A 100 -17.33 -11.32 7.53
C ASN A 100 -17.41 -9.94 6.85
N ILE A 101 -17.47 -8.85 7.63
CA ILE A 101 -17.48 -7.47 7.12
C ILE A 101 -16.22 -7.09 6.33
N LEU A 102 -15.09 -7.73 6.62
CA LEU A 102 -13.81 -7.49 5.94
C LEU A 102 -13.69 -8.27 4.63
N ARG A 103 -14.65 -9.14 4.30
CA ARG A 103 -14.65 -9.95 3.08
C ARG A 103 -14.35 -9.15 1.80
N PRO A 104 -14.89 -7.93 1.58
CA PRO A 104 -14.58 -7.15 0.38
C PRO A 104 -13.14 -6.66 0.35
N LEU A 105 -12.49 -6.49 1.50
CA LEU A 105 -11.13 -5.96 1.64
C LEU A 105 -10.06 -7.04 1.54
N CYS A 106 -10.42 -8.31 1.73
CA CYS A 106 -9.46 -9.40 1.84
C CYS A 106 -9.12 -10.05 0.49
N HIS A 107 -7.91 -10.62 0.46
CA HIS A 107 -7.40 -11.48 -0.61
C HIS A 107 -6.89 -12.79 0.01
N CYS A 108 -7.54 -13.90 -0.33
CA CYS A 108 -7.20 -15.22 0.16
C CYS A 108 -5.93 -15.75 -0.52
N LYS A 109 -5.00 -16.32 0.25
CA LYS A 109 -3.81 -16.97 -0.32
C LYS A 109 -4.23 -18.21 -1.12
N GLY A 110 -3.62 -18.41 -2.29
CA GLY A 110 -3.93 -19.54 -3.17
C GLY A 110 -5.12 -19.30 -4.12
N THR A 111 -5.80 -18.15 -4.02
CA THR A 111 -6.73 -17.67 -5.05
C THR A 111 -6.03 -16.66 -5.96
N THR A 112 -4.87 -17.04 -6.51
CA THR A 112 -4.36 -16.35 -7.69
C THR A 112 -5.31 -16.69 -8.82
N VAL A 113 -6.05 -15.71 -9.32
CA VAL A 113 -6.77 -15.88 -10.58
C VAL A 113 -5.71 -16.24 -11.64
N PRO A 114 -5.90 -17.29 -12.45
CA PRO A 114 -5.03 -17.59 -13.59
C PRO A 114 -5.01 -16.45 -14.59
#